data_AF-A0A8H9F9Y2-F1
#
_entry.id   AF-A0A8H9F9Y2-F1
#
_cell.length_a   1.000
_cell.length_b   1.000
_cell.length_c   1.000
_cell.angle_alpha   90.00
_cell.angle_beta   90.00
_cell.angle_gamma   90.00
#
_symmetry.space_group_name_H-M   'P 1'
#
loop_
_entity.id
_entity.type
_entity.pdbx_description
1 polymer ?
#
loop_
_entity_poly.entity_id
_entity_poly.type
_entity_poly.pdbx_seq_one_letter_code
_entity_poly.pdbx_strand_id
1 'polypeptide(L)'
;MNSQISENQINQAGHLTIGGVDTVELAKKYGTPLVVYDVEQICHQIRAFKKVFEEENVKYAVSYASKAFACIAMYQVAAAEGAYTDVVSDGELYTALKANFPVKKISFHGNNKSKSELEMAVKNHIGKIIIDNFHEIKLLDQVLQKHDAKIDVMLRITPGISAHTHEYDQTG
;
A
#
# COMPACT_ATOMS: atom_id res chain seq x y z
N MET A 1 -25.57 -11.06 -18.00
CA MET A 1 -24.09 -10.88 -17.98
C MET A 1 -23.69 -10.53 -16.57
N ASN A 2 -22.57 -11.09 -16.08
CA ASN A 2 -22.05 -10.74 -14.76
C ASN A 2 -21.73 -9.23 -14.75
N SER A 3 -22.21 -8.47 -13.76
CA SER A 3 -22.08 -7.00 -13.71
C SER A 3 -20.63 -6.51 -13.61
N GLN A 4 -19.68 -7.44 -13.48
CA GLN A 4 -18.26 -7.19 -13.31
C GLN A 4 -17.44 -7.26 -14.61
N ILE A 5 -18.03 -7.69 -15.74
CA ILE A 5 -17.32 -7.80 -17.03
C ILE A 5 -17.96 -6.86 -18.04
N SER A 6 -17.17 -5.92 -18.55
CA SER A 6 -17.60 -4.99 -19.60
C SER A 6 -17.36 -5.57 -20.99
N GLU A 7 -18.19 -5.20 -21.97
CA GLU A 7 -18.04 -5.67 -23.37
C GLU A 7 -16.66 -5.32 -23.96
N ASN A 8 -16.08 -4.20 -23.54
CA ASN A 8 -14.76 -3.74 -23.97
C ASN A 8 -13.60 -4.62 -23.49
N GLN A 9 -13.84 -5.56 -22.56
CA GLN A 9 -12.83 -6.50 -22.08
C GLN A 9 -12.84 -7.82 -22.85
N ILE A 10 -13.74 -8.00 -23.81
CA ILE A 10 -13.84 -9.21 -24.61
C ILE A 10 -13.15 -9.00 -25.96
N ASN A 11 -12.20 -9.86 -26.31
CA ASN A 11 -11.54 -9.79 -27.62
C ASN A 11 -12.42 -10.35 -28.75
N GLN A 12 -11.97 -10.25 -30.00
CA GLN A 12 -12.71 -10.73 -31.18
C GLN A 12 -13.01 -12.25 -31.17
N ALA A 13 -12.25 -13.03 -30.38
CA ALA A 13 -12.47 -14.46 -30.21
C ALA A 13 -13.49 -14.80 -29.09
N GLY A 14 -14.03 -13.78 -28.40
CA GLY A 14 -14.97 -13.97 -27.30
C GLY A 14 -14.28 -14.27 -25.96
N HIS A 15 -12.97 -14.07 -25.84
CA HIS A 15 -12.23 -14.31 -24.60
C HIS A 15 -12.10 -13.04 -23.76
N LEU A 16 -12.13 -13.19 -22.43
CA LEU A 16 -11.82 -12.12 -21.49
C LEU A 16 -10.34 -11.71 -21.63
N THR A 17 -10.10 -10.41 -21.58
CA THR A 17 -8.76 -9.81 -21.53
C THR A 17 -8.54 -9.02 -20.25
N ILE A 18 -7.30 -9.01 -19.76
CA ILE A 18 -6.83 -8.20 -18.62
C ILE A 18 -5.61 -7.42 -19.09
N GLY A 19 -5.63 -6.09 -18.99
CA GLY A 19 -4.59 -5.24 -19.59
C GLY A 19 -4.38 -5.47 -21.10
N GLY A 20 -5.44 -5.89 -21.82
CA GLY A 20 -5.37 -6.26 -23.24
C GLY A 20 -4.79 -7.65 -23.54
N VAL A 21 -4.44 -8.45 -22.52
CA VAL A 21 -3.88 -9.80 -22.68
C VAL A 21 -4.98 -10.86 -22.55
N ASP A 22 -5.03 -11.82 -23.49
CA ASP A 22 -6.02 -12.90 -23.50
C ASP A 22 -5.84 -13.85 -22.30
N THR A 23 -6.89 -14.00 -21.49
CA THR A 23 -6.88 -14.84 -20.29
C THR A 23 -6.72 -16.33 -20.57
N VAL A 24 -7.14 -16.81 -21.74
CA VAL A 24 -6.94 -18.21 -22.16
C VAL A 24 -5.46 -18.46 -22.46
N GLU A 25 -4.76 -17.49 -23.05
CA GLU A 25 -3.31 -17.57 -23.25
C GLU A 25 -2.56 -17.54 -21.92
N LEU A 26 -2.97 -16.68 -20.99
CA LEU A 26 -2.41 -16.63 -19.64
C LEU A 26 -2.58 -17.97 -18.91
N ALA A 27 -3.77 -18.56 -18.95
CA ALA A 27 -4.05 -19.86 -18.33
C ALA A 27 -3.22 -20.99 -18.97
N LYS A 28 -3.05 -20.99 -20.29
CA LYS A 28 -2.19 -21.96 -20.99
C LYS A 28 -0.72 -21.81 -20.60
N LYS A 29 -0.24 -20.56 -20.45
CA LYS A 29 1.17 -20.27 -20.19
C LYS A 29 1.56 -20.49 -18.71
N TYR A 30 0.71 -20.08 -17.77
CA TYR A 30 1.05 -20.05 -16.34
C TYR A 30 0.28 -21.08 -15.50
N GLY A 31 -0.67 -21.81 -16.09
CA GLY A 31 -1.52 -22.77 -15.38
C GLY A 31 -2.63 -22.12 -14.55
N THR A 32 -3.42 -22.93 -13.85
CA THR A 32 -4.51 -22.47 -12.98
C THR A 32 -4.48 -23.18 -11.61
N PRO A 33 -4.93 -22.54 -10.51
CA PRO A 33 -5.47 -21.17 -10.43
C PRO A 33 -4.42 -20.09 -10.65
N LEU A 34 -4.81 -19.00 -11.31
CA LEU A 34 -3.94 -17.86 -11.63
C LEU A 34 -4.62 -16.56 -11.19
N VAL A 35 -3.89 -15.73 -10.44
CA VAL A 35 -4.31 -14.38 -10.08
C VAL A 35 -3.58 -13.40 -10.98
N VAL A 36 -4.32 -12.58 -11.71
CA VAL A 36 -3.79 -11.60 -12.66
C VAL A 36 -4.25 -10.21 -12.23
N TYR A 37 -3.30 -9.29 -12.11
CA TYR A 37 -3.57 -7.89 -11.79
C TYR A 37 -3.37 -7.02 -13.04
N ASP A 38 -4.33 -6.15 -13.30
CA ASP A 38 -4.19 -5.11 -14.33
C ASP A 38 -3.39 -3.93 -13.75
N VAL A 39 -2.12 -3.82 -14.13
CA VAL A 39 -1.21 -2.78 -13.62
C VAL A 39 -1.67 -1.39 -14.07
N GLU A 40 -2.17 -1.23 -15.29
CA GLU A 40 -2.60 0.09 -15.76
C GLU A 40 -3.84 0.56 -15.00
N GLN A 41 -4.76 -0.35 -14.67
CA GLN A 41 -5.91 -0.01 -13.84
C GLN A 41 -5.49 0.44 -12.43
N ILE A 42 -4.47 -0.21 -11.84
CA ILE A 42 -3.91 0.20 -10.54
C ILE A 42 -3.27 1.59 -10.65
N CYS A 43 -2.46 1.84 -11.69
CA CYS A 43 -1.85 3.14 -11.93
C CYS A 43 -2.92 4.23 -12.12
N HIS A 44 -3.95 3.94 -12.91
CA HIS A 44 -5.08 4.83 -13.13
C HIS A 44 -5.76 5.22 -11.80
N GLN A 45 -6.00 4.24 -10.92
CA GLN A 45 -6.62 4.50 -9.63
C GLN A 45 -5.76 5.41 -8.74
N ILE A 46 -4.43 5.20 -8.70
CA ILE A 46 -3.50 6.08 -7.97
C ILE A 46 -3.59 7.51 -8.53
N ARG A 47 -3.51 7.67 -9.85
CA ARG A 47 -3.59 8.97 -10.53
C ARG A 47 -4.94 9.66 -10.28
N ALA A 48 -6.03 8.90 -10.28
CA ALA A 48 -7.37 9.42 -10.00
C ALA A 48 -7.45 10.04 -8.59
N PHE A 49 -6.93 9.35 -7.56
CA PHE A 49 -6.86 9.93 -6.21
C PHE A 49 -6.01 11.20 -6.18
N LYS A 50 -4.84 11.18 -6.81
CA LYS A 50 -3.94 12.35 -6.86
C LYS A 50 -4.61 13.57 -7.49
N LYS A 51 -5.28 13.35 -8.63
CA LYS A 51 -5.94 14.39 -9.41
C LYS A 51 -6.93 15.21 -8.57
N VAL A 52 -7.72 14.56 -7.71
CA VAL A 52 -8.68 15.25 -6.84
C VAL A 52 -7.98 16.24 -5.92
N PHE A 53 -6.88 15.84 -5.27
CA PHE A 53 -6.14 16.74 -4.38
C PHE A 53 -5.39 17.85 -5.13
N GLU A 54 -4.95 17.57 -6.36
CA GLU A 54 -4.30 18.55 -7.23
C GLU A 54 -5.27 19.64 -7.70
N GLU A 55 -6.49 19.26 -8.10
CA GLU A 55 -7.55 20.17 -8.50
C GLU A 55 -7.97 21.10 -7.34
N GLU A 56 -7.98 20.58 -6.11
CA GLU A 56 -8.26 21.35 -4.89
C GLU A 56 -7.04 22.14 -4.37
N ASN A 57 -5.88 22.02 -5.00
CA ASN A 57 -4.63 22.69 -4.63
C ASN A 57 -4.25 22.52 -3.14
N VAL A 58 -4.44 21.32 -2.60
CA VAL A 58 -4.07 20.97 -1.22
C VAL A 58 -2.82 20.10 -1.18
N LYS A 59 -2.01 20.25 -0.14
CA LYS A 59 -0.88 19.34 0.09
C LYS A 59 -1.42 17.96 0.44
N TYR A 60 -0.92 16.94 -0.26
CA TYR A 60 -1.43 15.58 -0.12
C TYR A 60 -0.31 14.54 -0.19
N ALA A 61 -0.65 13.33 0.25
CA ALA A 61 0.09 12.11 -0.05
C ALA A 61 -0.94 11.00 -0.28
N VAL A 62 -0.90 10.38 -1.46
CA VAL A 62 -1.67 9.16 -1.74
C VAL A 62 -0.79 7.98 -1.33
N SER A 63 -1.24 7.20 -0.35
CA SER A 63 -0.49 6.05 0.18
C SER A 63 -1.15 4.73 -0.18
N TYR A 64 -0.35 3.79 -0.69
CA TYR A 64 -0.78 2.42 -0.92
C TYR A 64 -0.67 1.60 0.38
N ALA A 65 -1.79 1.08 0.87
CA ALA A 65 -1.82 0.22 2.05
C ALA A 65 -1.37 -1.21 1.69
N SER A 66 -0.20 -1.64 2.16
CA SER A 66 0.40 -2.91 1.72
C SER A 66 -0.33 -4.16 2.21
N LYS A 67 -1.21 -4.05 3.20
CA LYS A 67 -2.10 -5.15 3.62
C LYS A 67 -2.97 -5.68 2.48
N ALA A 68 -3.26 -4.85 1.46
CA ALA A 68 -4.02 -5.28 0.30
C ALA A 68 -3.24 -6.31 -0.54
N PHE A 69 -1.96 -6.03 -0.83
CA PHE A 69 -1.06 -6.95 -1.53
C PHE A 69 0.41 -6.47 -1.45
N ALA A 70 1.22 -7.10 -0.60
CA ALA A 70 2.62 -6.74 -0.40
C ALA A 70 3.56 -7.63 -1.23
N CYS A 71 3.99 -7.15 -2.40
CA CYS A 71 5.06 -7.79 -3.17
C CYS A 71 5.98 -6.76 -3.82
N ILE A 72 7.19 -7.19 -4.22
CA ILE A 72 8.20 -6.32 -4.82
C ILE A 72 7.63 -5.54 -6.02
N ALA A 73 6.94 -6.23 -6.92
CA ALA A 73 6.36 -5.61 -8.12
C ALA A 73 5.31 -4.54 -7.77
N MET A 74 4.45 -4.79 -6.78
CA MET A 74 3.44 -3.82 -6.38
C MET A 74 4.08 -2.56 -5.77
N TYR A 75 5.10 -2.71 -4.93
CA TYR A 75 5.86 -1.56 -4.43
C TYR A 75 6.56 -0.78 -5.55
N GLN A 76 7.11 -1.46 -6.56
CA GLN A 76 7.71 -0.81 -7.72
C GLN A 76 6.68 -0.01 -8.52
N VAL A 77 5.48 -0.55 -8.74
CA VAL A 77 4.37 0.15 -9.39
C VAL A 77 3.98 1.40 -8.60
N ALA A 78 3.74 1.26 -7.29
CA ALA A 78 3.39 2.40 -6.43
C ALA A 78 4.51 3.47 -6.40
N ALA A 79 5.78 3.06 -6.38
CA ALA A 79 6.92 3.97 -6.43
C ALA A 79 7.03 4.71 -7.77
N ALA A 80 6.80 4.02 -8.89
CA ALA A 80 6.81 4.60 -10.23
C ALA A 80 5.70 5.65 -10.40
N GLU A 81 4.52 5.40 -9.83
CA GLU A 81 3.44 6.38 -9.74
C GLU A 81 3.71 7.48 -8.70
N GLY A 82 4.85 7.45 -8.02
CA GLY A 82 5.25 8.43 -7.02
C GLY A 82 4.38 8.44 -5.76
N ALA A 83 3.64 7.37 -5.49
CA ALA A 83 2.82 7.19 -4.29
C ALA A 83 3.70 7.00 -3.04
N TYR A 84 3.05 7.12 -1.88
CA TYR A 84 3.56 6.67 -0.59
C TYR A 84 3.14 5.23 -0.36
N THR A 85 3.65 4.59 0.69
CA THR A 85 3.13 3.30 1.12
C THR A 85 3.07 3.17 2.65
N ASP A 86 2.02 2.51 3.10
CA ASP A 86 1.77 2.23 4.51
C ASP A 86 2.06 0.76 4.78
N VAL A 87 3.14 0.49 5.51
CA VAL A 87 3.55 -0.86 5.94
C VAL A 87 3.09 -1.12 7.36
N VAL A 88 2.79 -2.39 7.69
CA VAL A 88 2.28 -2.76 9.02
C VAL A 88 3.09 -3.81 9.77
N SER A 89 4.16 -4.32 9.16
CA SER A 89 5.10 -5.25 9.78
C SER A 89 6.52 -5.05 9.23
N ASP A 90 7.52 -5.62 9.91
CA ASP A 90 8.88 -5.73 9.37
C ASP A 90 8.95 -6.52 8.05
N GLY A 91 8.10 -7.52 7.83
CA GLY A 91 8.04 -8.27 6.58
C GLY A 91 7.60 -7.40 5.40
N GLU A 92 6.60 -6.55 5.60
CA GLU A 92 6.18 -5.57 4.60
C GLU A 92 7.25 -4.49 4.37
N LEU A 93 7.83 -3.96 5.46
CA LEU A 93 8.94 -3.01 5.37
C LEU A 93 10.14 -3.62 4.63
N TYR A 94 10.52 -4.86 4.95
CA TYR A 94 11.58 -5.59 4.28
C TYR A 94 11.31 -5.71 2.79
N THR A 95 10.08 -6.07 2.42
CA THR A 95 9.68 -6.23 1.02
C THR A 95 9.73 -4.89 0.27
N ALA A 96 9.29 -3.79 0.89
CA ALA A 96 9.42 -2.44 0.34
C ALA A 96 10.89 -2.03 0.15
N LEU A 97 11.77 -2.34 1.11
CA LEU A 97 13.20 -2.11 0.99
C LEU A 97 13.82 -2.92 -0.14
N LYS A 98 13.43 -4.19 -0.30
CA LYS A 98 13.88 -5.04 -1.42
C LYS A 98 13.37 -4.56 -2.78
N ALA A 99 12.23 -3.86 -2.81
CA ALA A 99 11.73 -3.19 -3.99
C ALA A 99 12.45 -1.89 -4.33
N ASN A 100 13.42 -1.46 -3.51
CA ASN A 100 14.06 -0.13 -3.56
C ASN A 100 13.03 1.00 -3.46
N PHE A 101 11.97 0.81 -2.69
CA PHE A 101 10.95 1.84 -2.48
C PHE A 101 11.58 3.07 -1.80
N PRO A 102 11.21 4.30 -2.19
CA PRO A 102 11.74 5.51 -1.55
C PRO A 102 11.43 5.54 -0.05
N VAL A 103 12.43 5.30 0.80
CA VAL A 103 12.22 5.11 2.25
C VAL A 103 11.52 6.29 2.93
N LYS A 104 11.75 7.51 2.46
CA LYS A 104 11.10 8.73 2.96
C LYS A 104 9.61 8.81 2.66
N LYS A 105 9.09 7.95 1.79
CA LYS A 105 7.68 7.81 1.46
C LYS A 105 7.01 6.60 2.13
N ILE A 106 7.69 5.96 3.09
CA ILE A 106 7.14 4.84 3.86
C ILE A 106 6.62 5.33 5.21
N SER A 107 5.38 4.98 5.53
CA SER A 107 4.77 5.14 6.86
C SER A 107 4.61 3.77 7.52
N PHE A 108 5.12 3.61 8.74
CA PHE A 108 4.99 2.35 9.49
C PHE A 108 3.85 2.40 10.50
N HIS A 109 2.77 1.68 10.19
CA HIS A 109 1.60 1.46 11.04
C HIS A 109 1.72 0.16 11.84
N GLY A 110 0.77 -0.06 12.76
CA GLY A 110 0.71 -1.28 13.58
C GLY A 110 0.37 -0.93 15.02
N ASN A 111 -0.53 -1.67 15.65
CA ASN A 111 -0.99 -1.43 17.02
C ASN A 111 -0.06 -2.02 18.09
N ASN A 112 0.88 -2.88 17.69
CA ASN A 112 1.78 -3.58 18.60
C ASN A 112 3.16 -3.81 17.98
N LYS A 113 3.82 -2.74 17.50
CA LYS A 113 5.15 -2.84 16.92
C LYS A 113 6.17 -3.30 17.96
N SER A 114 6.92 -4.33 17.62
CA SER A 114 8.03 -4.84 18.41
C SER A 114 9.23 -3.90 18.39
N LYS A 115 10.14 -4.07 19.36
CA LYS A 115 11.41 -3.32 19.39
C LYS A 115 12.23 -3.55 18.12
N SER A 116 12.28 -4.78 17.61
CA SER A 116 13.02 -5.13 16.39
C SER A 116 12.46 -4.43 15.15
N GLU A 117 11.13 -4.34 15.04
CA GLU A 117 10.45 -3.61 13.96
C GLU A 117 10.82 -2.12 14.00
N LEU A 118 10.74 -1.50 15.18
CA LEU A 118 11.13 -0.08 15.36
C LEU A 118 12.62 0.14 15.06
N GLU A 119 13.50 -0.74 15.52
CA GLU A 119 14.93 -0.69 15.19
C GLU A 119 15.18 -0.79 13.69
N MET A 120 14.46 -1.67 12.98
CA MET A 120 14.56 -1.80 11.53
C MET A 120 14.12 -0.52 10.81
N ALA A 121 13.01 0.06 11.22
CA ALA A 121 12.49 1.31 10.67
C ALA A 121 13.47 2.48 10.85
N VAL A 122 14.03 2.61 12.05
CA VAL A 122 14.99 3.67 12.38
C VAL A 122 16.31 3.49 11.62
N LYS A 123 16.86 2.28 11.57
CA LYS A 123 18.10 1.97 10.84
C LYS A 123 18.00 2.22 9.33
N ASN A 124 16.81 2.04 8.76
CA ASN A 124 16.55 2.30 7.33
C ASN A 124 16.04 3.72 7.06
N HIS A 125 15.98 4.59 8.08
CA HIS A 125 15.62 6.00 7.95
C HIS A 125 14.29 6.23 7.22
N ILE A 126 13.27 5.43 7.49
CA ILE A 126 11.96 5.57 6.85
C ILE A 126 11.33 6.93 7.13
N GLY A 127 10.29 7.28 6.36
CA GLY A 127 9.62 8.57 6.43
C GLY A 127 9.00 8.81 7.80
N LYS A 128 8.16 7.90 8.27
CA LYS A 128 7.35 8.15 9.46
C LYS A 128 6.95 6.89 10.23
N ILE A 129 6.82 7.01 11.55
CA ILE A 129 6.19 5.99 12.40
C ILE A 129 4.82 6.51 12.87
N ILE A 130 3.78 5.69 12.66
CA ILE A 130 2.43 5.98 13.13
C ILE A 130 2.25 5.31 14.49
N ILE A 131 2.31 6.10 15.54
CA ILE A 131 2.25 5.66 16.93
C ILE A 131 0.79 5.38 17.31
N ASP A 132 0.55 4.20 17.88
CA ASP A 132 -0.79 3.73 18.22
C ASP A 132 -1.08 3.83 19.73
N ASN A 133 -0.05 3.80 20.59
CA ASN A 133 -0.23 3.81 22.06
C ASN A 133 0.97 4.37 22.84
N PHE A 134 0.76 4.62 24.15
CA PHE A 134 1.79 5.18 25.04
C PHE A 134 2.99 4.25 25.28
N HIS A 135 2.80 2.93 25.18
CA HIS A 135 3.92 1.99 25.32
C HIS A 135 4.88 2.13 24.13
N GLU A 136 4.34 2.25 22.93
CA GLU A 136 5.12 2.47 21.71
C GLU A 136 5.92 3.77 21.76
N ILE A 137 5.37 4.86 22.33
CA ILE A 137 6.14 6.11 22.54
C ILE A 137 7.42 5.84 23.33
N LYS A 138 7.30 5.15 24.47
CA LYS A 138 8.44 4.84 25.34
C LYS A 138 9.43 3.91 24.63
N LEU A 139 8.92 2.92 23.88
CA LEU A 139 9.75 1.96 23.18
C LEU A 139 10.52 2.63 22.04
N LEU A 140 9.87 3.50 21.26
CA LEU A 140 10.50 4.25 20.18
C LEU A 140 11.56 5.22 20.73
N ASP A 141 11.28 5.93 21.83
CA ASP A 141 12.25 6.82 22.47
C ASP A 141 13.56 6.08 22.83
N GLN A 142 13.45 4.89 23.44
CA GLN A 142 14.61 4.04 23.74
C GLN A 142 15.40 3.64 22.49
N VAL A 143 14.70 3.32 21.39
CA VAL A 143 15.32 2.96 20.11
C VAL A 143 16.04 4.17 19.50
N LEU A 144 15.41 5.35 19.49
CA LEU A 144 15.98 6.56 18.95
C LEU A 144 17.22 7.01 19.72
N GLN A 145 17.20 6.97 21.06
CA GLN A 145 18.34 7.28 21.90
C GLN A 145 19.51 6.31 21.66
N LYS A 146 19.22 5.01 21.59
CA LYS A 146 20.25 3.98 21.31
C LYS A 146 20.95 4.20 19.96
N HIS A 147 20.24 4.74 18.98
CA HIS A 147 20.74 4.93 17.62
C HIS A 147 21.14 6.37 17.28
N ASP A 148 21.07 7.30 18.24
CA ASP A 148 21.25 8.76 18.03
C ASP A 148 20.51 9.26 16.79
N ALA A 149 19.23 8.87 16.68
CA ALA A 149 18.42 9.06 15.48
C ALA A 149 17.20 9.94 15.74
N LYS A 150 16.67 10.52 14.66
CA LYS A 150 15.39 11.24 14.65
C LYS A 150 14.52 10.70 13.52
N ILE A 151 13.21 10.64 13.78
CA ILE A 151 12.21 10.21 12.80
C ILE A 151 10.92 10.98 13.02
N ASP A 152 10.20 11.27 11.93
CA ASP A 152 8.89 11.88 12.03
C ASP A 152 7.89 10.88 12.59
N VAL A 153 6.93 11.38 13.38
CA VAL A 153 5.88 10.57 13.97
C VAL A 153 4.51 11.20 13.72
N MET A 154 3.47 10.38 13.66
CA MET A 154 2.08 10.81 13.78
C MET A 154 1.39 9.95 14.82
N LEU A 155 0.47 10.55 15.58
CA LEU A 155 -0.35 9.82 16.55
C LEU A 155 -1.64 9.36 15.88
N ARG A 156 -1.97 8.07 16.04
CA ARG A 156 -3.28 7.57 15.64
C ARG A 156 -4.31 7.94 16.71
N ILE A 157 -5.32 8.70 16.31
CA ILE A 157 -6.40 9.14 17.20
C ILE A 157 -7.69 8.42 16.82
N THR A 158 -8.45 7.94 17.82
CA THR A 158 -9.79 7.40 17.63
C THR A 158 -10.81 8.50 17.90
N PRO A 159 -11.47 9.08 16.87
CA PRO A 159 -12.35 10.24 17.05
C PRO A 159 -13.73 9.90 17.66
N GLY A 160 -14.01 8.63 17.97
CA GLY A 160 -15.33 8.20 18.45
C GLY A 160 -16.42 8.23 17.38
N ILE A 161 -16.04 8.37 16.10
CA ILE A 161 -16.94 8.34 14.94
C ILE A 161 -16.73 7.02 14.22
N SER A 162 -17.79 6.24 14.07
CA SER A 162 -17.84 5.10 13.16
C SER A 162 -18.51 5.57 11.87
N ALA A 163 -17.76 5.60 10.77
CA ALA A 163 -18.36 5.76 9.46
C ALA A 163 -19.09 4.46 9.12
N HIS A 164 -20.40 4.42 9.35
CA HIS A 164 -21.23 3.31 8.90
C HIS A 164 -21.48 3.47 7.40
N THR A 165 -20.91 2.59 6.60
CA THR A 165 -21.32 2.31 5.22
C THR A 165 -22.01 0.93 5.18
N HIS A 166 -23.02 0.78 4.33
CA HIS A 166 -23.92 -0.38 4.31
C HIS A 166 -23.21 -1.74 4.14
N GLU A 167 -23.80 -2.79 4.72
CA GLU A 167 -23.29 -4.14 5.07
C GLU A 167 -22.64 -5.02 3.98
N TYR A 168 -22.59 -4.66 2.70
CA TYR A 168 -22.26 -5.67 1.66
C TYR A 168 -20.82 -5.67 1.13
N ASP A 169 -20.06 -4.58 1.27
CA ASP A 169 -18.71 -4.50 0.71
C ASP A 169 -17.74 -3.82 1.69
N GLN A 170 -17.20 -4.60 2.62
CA GLN A 170 -16.15 -4.14 3.53
C GLN A 170 -14.80 -4.74 3.13
N THR A 171 -13.98 -3.96 2.44
CA THR A 171 -12.52 -4.08 2.55
C THR A 171 -11.91 -2.67 2.63
N GLY A 172 -11.52 -2.27 3.84
CA GLY A 172 -10.72 -1.06 4.10
C GLY A 172 -11.47 0.03 4.83
#